data_AF-A0A538C921-F1
#
_entry.id   AF-A0A538C921-F1
#
_cell.length_a   1.000
_cell.length_b   1.000
_cell.length_c   1.000
_cell.angle_alpha   90.00
_cell.angle_beta   90.00
_cell.angle_gamma   90.00
#
_symmetry.space_group_name_H-M   'P 1'
#
loop_
_entity.id
_entity.type
_entity.pdbx_description
1 polymer ?
#
loop_
_entity_poly.entity_id
_entity_poly.type
_entity_poly.pdbx_seq_one_letter_code
_entity_poly.pdbx_strand_id
1 'polypeptide(L)'
;MAVTVARGLRTTGESPVLVISSFLAALVLWLIFTAYGAHLARFPGLMAMLEALPPVHSLFLDISALVGGSSSSGIVALVFLAGLLAIRAALLGFWVSFIRSRLAGPPEGEGDRAARWTESVLGALRQSARLFGAMVGMEAGFFALSMATAFVAVAFALGQFAVIAALVGGVYFFVYTPVIIAVEGVGVREGARLSFRAARFPGPRHMVTAFSYLVVALFISVFIPPSRVAAATPDLVTWLFVLFMSFVHVSALATFTYRWLLIRDRVLSAARAGPARRPVRASSSLR
;
A
#
# COMPACT_ATOMS: atom_id res chain seq x y z
N MET A 1 14.03 -14.00 1.67
CA MET A 1 12.56 -14.10 1.86
C MET A 1 12.24 -14.20 3.34
N ALA A 2 12.63 -15.28 4.02
CA ALA A 2 12.37 -15.47 5.45
C ALA A 2 12.83 -14.27 6.32
N VAL A 3 14.07 -13.80 6.16
CA VAL A 3 14.60 -12.69 6.97
C VAL A 3 13.83 -11.38 6.81
N THR A 4 13.46 -11.01 5.59
CA THR A 4 12.74 -9.74 5.33
C THR A 4 11.31 -9.79 5.86
N VAL A 5 10.63 -10.93 5.69
CA VAL A 5 9.27 -11.16 6.20
C VAL A 5 9.27 -11.22 7.72
N ALA A 6 10.20 -11.97 8.32
CA ALA A 6 10.36 -12.03 9.78
C ALA A 6 10.63 -10.65 10.37
N ARG A 7 11.44 -9.82 9.70
CA ARG A 7 11.70 -8.45 10.13
C ARG A 7 10.46 -7.55 10.02
N GLY A 8 9.66 -7.70 8.96
CA GLY A 8 8.38 -7.00 8.83
C GLY A 8 7.40 -7.38 9.94
N LEU A 9 7.17 -8.68 10.14
CA LEU A 9 6.31 -9.21 11.20
C LEU A 9 6.76 -8.77 12.59
N ARG A 10 8.07 -8.85 12.86
CA ARG A 10 8.65 -8.40 14.13
C ARG A 10 8.46 -6.91 14.36
N THR A 11 8.70 -6.08 13.34
CA THR A 11 8.54 -4.62 13.43
C THR A 11 7.10 -4.24 13.77
N THR A 12 6.12 -4.92 13.16
CA THR A 12 4.70 -4.70 13.46
C THR A 12 4.32 -5.25 14.83
N GLY A 13 4.71 -6.49 15.15
CA GLY A 13 4.32 -7.17 16.39
C GLY A 13 4.93 -6.59 17.65
N GLU A 14 6.15 -6.03 17.57
CA GLU A 14 6.80 -5.35 18.70
C GLU A 14 6.32 -3.89 18.88
N SER A 15 5.45 -3.40 17.99
CA SER A 15 4.99 -2.01 17.98
C SER A 15 3.52 -1.89 18.36
N PRO A 16 3.19 -1.57 19.62
CA PRO A 16 1.79 -1.38 20.03
C PRO A 16 1.12 -0.24 19.25
N VAL A 17 1.89 0.78 18.85
CA VAL A 17 1.38 1.90 18.03
C VAL A 17 0.90 1.43 16.66
N LEU A 18 1.63 0.52 16.00
CA LEU A 18 1.22 0.03 14.68
C LEU A 18 -0.05 -0.82 14.79
N VAL A 19 -0.16 -1.67 15.81
CA VAL A 19 -1.35 -2.50 16.05
C VAL A 19 -2.57 -1.65 16.42
N ILE A 20 -2.42 -0.69 17.34
CA ILE A 20 -3.53 0.19 17.74
C ILE A 20 -3.96 1.08 16.57
N SER A 21 -2.99 1.67 15.84
CA SER A 21 -3.33 2.52 14.69
C SER A 21 -3.97 1.73 13.55
N SER A 22 -3.58 0.48 13.29
CA SER A 22 -4.25 -0.38 12.30
C SER A 22 -5.68 -0.73 12.74
N PHE A 23 -5.91 -0.99 14.02
CA PHE A 23 -7.28 -1.20 14.49
C PHE A 23 -8.15 0.05 14.30
N LEU A 24 -7.65 1.21 14.73
CA LEU A 24 -8.38 2.47 14.60
C LEU A 24 -8.63 2.83 13.13
N ALA A 25 -7.66 2.60 12.27
CA ALA A 25 -7.79 2.84 10.83
C ALA A 25 -8.82 1.91 10.18
N ALA A 26 -8.79 0.60 10.47
CA ALA A 26 -9.84 -0.33 10.03
C ALA A 26 -11.23 0.09 10.52
N LEU A 27 -11.37 0.52 11.78
CA LEU A 27 -12.63 1.02 12.33
C LEU A 27 -13.12 2.28 11.61
N VAL A 28 -12.25 3.27 11.44
CA VAL A 28 -12.57 4.53 10.75
C VAL A 28 -12.96 4.28 9.30
N LEU A 29 -12.20 3.45 8.58
CA LEU A 29 -12.52 3.09 7.20
C LEU A 29 -13.86 2.37 7.12
N TRP A 30 -14.12 1.39 8.00
CA TRP A 30 -15.42 0.72 8.06
C TRP A 30 -16.57 1.69 8.29
N LEU A 31 -16.42 2.65 9.21
CA LEU A 31 -17.44 3.70 9.45
C LEU A 31 -17.67 4.56 8.20
N ILE A 32 -16.61 4.97 7.49
CA ILE A 32 -16.69 5.77 6.27
C ILE A 32 -17.44 5.01 5.16
N PHE A 33 -17.07 3.75 4.92
CA PHE A 33 -17.74 2.92 3.93
C PHE A 33 -19.21 2.67 4.31
N THR A 34 -19.49 2.39 5.59
CA THR A 34 -20.85 2.17 6.08
C THR A 34 -21.70 3.43 5.95
N ALA A 35 -21.17 4.59 6.31
CA ALA A 35 -21.84 5.89 6.17
C ALA A 35 -22.12 6.25 4.70
N TYR A 36 -21.25 5.83 3.78
CA TYR A 36 -21.49 5.96 2.34
C TYR A 36 -22.53 4.95 1.80
N GLY A 37 -22.94 3.96 2.60
CA GLY A 37 -23.89 2.93 2.19
C GLY A 37 -23.25 1.67 1.60
N ALA A 38 -21.93 1.53 1.66
CA ALA A 38 -21.29 0.25 1.36
C ALA A 38 -21.55 -0.72 2.54
N HIS A 39 -22.41 -1.71 2.33
CA HIS A 39 -22.81 -2.70 3.34
C HIS A 39 -21.71 -3.75 3.63
N LEU A 40 -20.52 -3.30 4.04
CA LEU A 40 -19.34 -4.15 4.22
C LEU A 40 -19.52 -5.24 5.27
N ALA A 41 -20.40 -5.06 6.26
CA ALA A 41 -20.67 -6.06 7.29
C ALA A 41 -21.16 -7.41 6.71
N ARG A 42 -21.72 -7.41 5.49
CA ARG A 42 -22.13 -8.63 4.78
C ARG A 42 -20.97 -9.36 4.10
N PHE A 43 -19.81 -8.72 3.98
CA PHE A 43 -18.69 -9.18 3.17
C PHE A 43 -17.38 -9.15 3.97
N PRO A 44 -17.14 -10.16 4.84
CA PRO A 44 -15.91 -10.23 5.65
C PRO A 44 -14.62 -10.18 4.82
N GLY A 45 -14.64 -10.77 3.61
CA GLY A 45 -13.52 -10.69 2.67
C GLY A 45 -13.19 -9.25 2.23
N LEU A 46 -14.21 -8.41 2.00
CA LEU A 46 -14.02 -7.00 1.65
C LEU A 46 -13.57 -6.17 2.86
N MET A 47 -14.08 -6.49 4.06
CA MET A 47 -13.60 -5.84 5.29
C MET A 47 -12.11 -6.13 5.54
N ALA A 48 -11.64 -7.34 5.27
CA ALA A 48 -10.22 -7.67 5.37
C ALA A 48 -9.33 -6.95 4.33
N MET A 49 -9.92 -6.27 3.35
CA MET A 49 -9.21 -5.45 2.36
C MET A 49 -9.14 -3.96 2.73
N LEU A 50 -9.71 -3.54 3.88
CA LEU A 50 -9.73 -2.13 4.30
C LEU A 50 -8.33 -1.51 4.27
N GLU A 51 -7.34 -2.24 4.77
CA GLU A 51 -5.94 -1.80 4.85
C GLU A 51 -5.01 -2.51 3.86
N ALA A 52 -5.57 -3.16 2.84
CA ALA A 52 -4.74 -3.74 1.79
C ALA A 52 -3.89 -2.66 1.11
N LEU A 53 -2.76 -3.06 0.54
CA LEU A 53 -1.83 -2.17 -0.12
C LEU A 53 -2.33 -1.82 -1.53
N PRO A 54 -2.05 -0.61 -2.03
CA PRO A 54 -2.38 -0.29 -3.41
C PRO A 54 -1.61 -1.20 -4.38
N PRO A 55 -2.23 -1.64 -5.50
CA PRO A 55 -3.58 -1.33 -5.99
C PRO A 55 -4.71 -2.24 -5.46
N VAL A 56 -4.42 -3.16 -4.52
CA VAL A 56 -5.36 -4.22 -4.11
C VAL A 56 -6.65 -3.64 -3.54
N HIS A 57 -6.57 -2.72 -2.57
CA HIS A 57 -7.76 -2.11 -1.97
C HIS A 57 -8.57 -1.31 -2.99
N SER A 58 -7.91 -0.61 -3.92
CA SER A 58 -8.61 0.15 -4.96
C SER A 58 -9.40 -0.76 -5.89
N LEU A 59 -8.81 -1.88 -6.30
CA LEU A 59 -9.42 -2.81 -7.25
C LEU A 59 -10.58 -3.61 -6.66
N PHE A 60 -10.44 -4.11 -5.42
CA PHE A 60 -11.44 -4.99 -4.81
C PHE A 60 -12.47 -4.26 -3.94
N LEU A 61 -12.11 -3.14 -3.32
CA LEU A 61 -12.95 -2.48 -2.32
C LEU A 61 -13.44 -1.11 -2.81
N ASP A 62 -12.53 -0.21 -3.18
CA ASP A 62 -12.92 1.19 -3.42
C ASP A 62 -13.82 1.32 -4.65
N ILE A 63 -13.48 0.64 -5.76
CA ILE A 63 -14.29 0.64 -6.98
C ILE A 63 -15.66 0.03 -6.72
N SER A 64 -15.71 -1.13 -6.04
CA SER A 64 -16.97 -1.81 -5.72
C SER A 64 -17.85 -0.97 -4.80
N ALA A 65 -17.26 -0.26 -3.84
CA ALA A 65 -18.00 0.66 -2.98
C ALA A 65 -18.52 1.86 -3.78
N LEU A 66 -17.72 2.45 -4.68
CA LEU A 66 -18.14 3.59 -5.48
C LEU A 66 -19.30 3.25 -6.44
N VAL A 67 -19.30 2.03 -7.00
CA VAL A 67 -20.35 1.55 -7.90
C VAL A 67 -21.58 1.04 -7.15
N GLY A 68 -21.38 0.32 -6.04
CA GLY A 68 -22.44 -0.37 -5.30
C GLY A 68 -22.97 0.36 -4.05
N GLY A 69 -22.40 1.51 -3.69
CA GLY A 69 -22.78 2.29 -2.52
C GLY A 69 -23.99 3.21 -2.76
N SER A 70 -24.01 4.36 -2.06
CA SER A 70 -25.10 5.34 -2.14
C SER A 70 -25.34 5.83 -3.59
N SER A 71 -26.51 5.51 -4.14
CA SER A 71 -27.00 5.97 -5.46
C SER A 71 -27.46 7.44 -5.47
N SER A 72 -27.17 8.22 -4.42
CA SER A 72 -27.88 9.47 -4.12
C SER A 72 -27.43 10.69 -4.94
N SER A 73 -26.17 10.77 -5.40
CA SER A 73 -25.67 11.82 -6.31
C SER A 73 -24.20 11.59 -6.69
N GLY A 74 -23.83 11.94 -7.93
CA GLY A 74 -22.43 11.90 -8.39
C GLY A 74 -21.49 12.80 -7.57
N ILE A 75 -21.99 13.91 -7.02
CA ILE A 75 -21.20 14.79 -6.15
C ILE A 75 -20.85 14.08 -4.82
N VAL A 76 -21.80 13.35 -4.24
CA VAL A 76 -21.57 12.58 -3.01
C VAL A 76 -20.52 11.50 -3.25
N ALA A 77 -20.57 10.83 -4.41
CA ALA A 77 -19.55 9.86 -4.82
C ALA A 77 -18.15 10.49 -4.97
N LEU A 78 -18.07 11.69 -5.56
CA LEU A 78 -16.80 12.43 -5.69
C LEU A 78 -16.24 12.87 -4.33
N VAL A 79 -17.08 13.39 -3.44
CA VAL A 79 -16.68 13.80 -2.08
C VAL A 79 -16.21 12.58 -1.29
N PHE A 80 -16.94 11.47 -1.37
CA PHE A 80 -16.56 10.20 -0.76
C PHE A 80 -15.20 9.72 -1.28
N LEU A 81 -15.01 9.67 -2.60
CA LEU A 81 -13.75 9.25 -3.21
C LEU A 81 -12.59 10.15 -2.78
N ALA A 82 -12.77 11.48 -2.85
CA ALA A 82 -11.74 12.43 -2.44
C ALA A 82 -11.36 12.27 -0.95
N GLY A 83 -12.36 12.13 -0.07
CA GLY A 83 -12.15 11.88 1.35
C GLY A 83 -11.47 10.54 1.64
N LEU A 84 -11.86 9.48 0.92
CA LEU A 84 -11.28 8.16 1.04
C LEU A 84 -9.80 8.16 0.62
N LEU A 85 -9.47 8.72 -0.55
CA LEU A 85 -8.09 8.83 -1.02
C LEU A 85 -7.23 9.67 -0.07
N ALA A 86 -7.78 10.76 0.49
CA ALA A 86 -7.13 11.56 1.52
C ALA A 86 -6.78 10.74 2.77
N ILE A 87 -7.75 9.99 3.30
CA ILE A 87 -7.54 9.19 4.51
C ILE A 87 -6.55 8.07 4.27
N ARG A 88 -6.66 7.35 3.14
CA ARG A 88 -5.72 6.30 2.74
C ARG A 88 -4.29 6.84 2.61
N ALA A 89 -4.14 8.00 1.95
CA ALA A 89 -2.86 8.67 1.80
C ALA A 89 -2.24 9.05 3.15
N ALA A 90 -3.04 9.59 4.08
CA ALA A 90 -2.59 9.94 5.42
C ALA A 90 -2.14 8.70 6.22
N LEU A 91 -2.92 7.61 6.16
CA LEU A 91 -2.61 6.35 6.83
C LEU A 91 -1.34 5.70 6.29
N LEU A 92 -1.21 5.56 4.98
CA LEU A 92 -0.01 5.00 4.36
C LEU A 92 1.23 5.87 4.62
N GLY A 93 1.10 7.19 4.49
CA GLY A 93 2.18 8.12 4.78
C GLY A 93 2.63 8.04 6.25
N PHE A 94 1.67 7.91 7.18
CA PHE A 94 1.95 7.72 8.60
C PHE A 94 2.65 6.38 8.85
N TRP A 95 2.09 5.26 8.38
CA TRP A 95 2.65 3.94 8.63
C TRP A 95 4.04 3.78 8.04
N VAL A 96 4.30 4.21 6.79
CA VAL A 96 5.66 4.11 6.25
C VAL A 96 6.64 4.97 7.04
N SER A 97 6.28 6.21 7.36
CA SER A 97 7.15 7.11 8.12
C SER A 97 7.48 6.55 9.50
N PHE A 98 6.49 5.94 10.16
CA PHE A 98 6.66 5.31 11.47
C PHE A 98 7.45 3.99 11.38
N ILE A 99 7.17 3.13 10.42
CA ILE A 99 7.93 1.90 10.17
C ILE A 99 9.40 2.24 9.90
N ARG A 100 9.67 3.28 9.09
CA ARG A 100 11.02 3.76 8.81
C ARG A 100 11.74 4.17 10.11
N SER A 101 11.11 4.95 10.99
CA SER A 101 11.74 5.36 12.24
C SER A 101 12.06 4.17 13.14
N ARG A 102 11.20 3.15 13.16
CA ARG A 102 11.46 1.89 13.89
C ARG A 102 12.61 1.07 13.29
N LEU A 103 12.73 1.03 11.97
CA LEU A 103 13.78 0.29 11.29
C LEU A 103 15.16 0.96 11.37
N ALA A 104 15.21 2.29 11.52
CA ALA A 104 16.45 3.06 11.65
C ALA A 104 17.21 2.79 12.97
N GLY A 105 16.57 2.16 13.96
CA GLY A 105 17.14 1.92 15.29
C GLY A 105 17.09 3.15 16.20
N PRO A 106 17.19 2.97 17.52
CA PRO A 106 17.20 4.09 18.45
C PRO A 106 18.49 4.92 18.29
N PRO A 107 18.41 6.26 18.26
CA PRO A 107 19.60 7.09 18.43
C PRO A 107 20.22 6.81 19.81
N GLU A 108 21.55 6.79 19.87
CA GLU A 108 22.32 6.58 21.10
C GLU A 108 22.01 7.71 22.09
N GLY A 109 21.21 7.43 23.12
CA GLY A 109 20.84 8.40 24.15
C GLY A 109 19.91 7.81 25.22
N GLU A 110 20.30 7.97 26.48
CA GLU A 110 19.53 7.63 27.69
C GLU A 110 18.30 8.54 27.85
N GLY A 111 17.31 8.36 26.98
CA GLY A 111 16.02 9.05 27.06
C GLY A 111 14.93 8.16 27.63
N ASP A 112 13.98 8.78 28.35
CA ASP A 112 12.73 8.15 28.76
C ASP A 112 12.05 7.45 27.57
N ARG A 113 11.63 6.19 27.76
CA ARG A 113 10.98 5.40 26.71
C ARG A 113 9.70 6.08 26.23
N ALA A 114 8.91 6.66 27.13
CA ALA A 114 7.61 7.26 26.78
C ALA A 114 7.76 8.49 25.87
N ALA A 115 8.63 9.42 26.24
CA ALA A 115 8.93 10.61 25.42
C ALA A 115 9.36 10.25 24.00
N ARG A 116 10.20 9.21 23.83
CA ARG A 116 10.67 8.72 22.53
C ARG A 116 9.55 8.21 21.63
N TRP A 117 8.53 7.54 22.18
CA TRP A 117 7.38 7.10 21.39
C TRP A 117 6.58 8.28 20.88
N THR A 118 6.32 9.26 21.74
CA THR A 118 5.58 10.48 21.36
C THR A 118 6.31 11.26 20.27
N GLU A 119 7.62 11.44 20.40
CA GLU A 119 8.43 12.11 19.36
C GLU A 119 8.42 11.34 18.04
N SER A 120 8.50 10.01 18.08
CA SER A 120 8.45 9.16 16.88
C SER A 120 7.09 9.26 16.17
N VAL A 121 6.00 9.27 16.93
CA VAL A 121 4.63 9.42 16.40
C VAL A 121 4.45 10.82 15.81
N LEU A 122 4.82 11.88 16.53
CA LEU A 122 4.73 13.25 16.05
C LEU A 122 5.61 13.48 14.82
N GLY A 123 6.81 12.91 14.79
CA GLY A 123 7.69 12.94 13.63
C GLY A 123 7.06 12.26 12.42
N ALA A 124 6.46 11.08 12.60
CA ALA A 124 5.75 10.37 11.53
C ALA A 124 4.52 11.14 11.04
N LEU A 125 3.75 11.77 11.93
CA LEU A 125 2.60 12.59 11.57
C LEU A 125 3.01 13.85 10.79
N ARG A 126 4.04 14.57 11.25
CA ARG A 126 4.57 15.75 10.54
C ARG A 126 5.11 15.37 9.17
N GLN A 127 5.81 14.24 9.07
CA GLN A 127 6.32 13.75 7.79
C GLN A 127 5.17 13.34 6.85
N SER A 128 4.15 12.64 7.38
CA SER A 128 2.94 12.29 6.61
C SER A 128 2.24 13.54 6.09
N ALA A 129 2.04 14.56 6.93
CA ALA A 129 1.42 15.82 6.55
C ALA A 129 2.20 16.55 5.44
N ARG A 130 3.55 16.57 5.53
CA ARG A 130 4.41 17.16 4.49
C ARG A 130 4.28 16.44 3.13
N LEU A 131 4.08 15.13 3.16
CA LEU A 131 4.01 14.29 1.96
C LEU A 131 2.59 14.01 1.50
N PHE A 132 1.60 14.58 2.18
CA PHE A 132 0.19 14.29 1.98
C PHE A 132 -0.25 14.45 0.53
N GLY A 133 0.10 15.58 -0.12
CA GLY A 133 -0.26 15.81 -1.52
C GLY A 133 0.34 14.79 -2.49
N ALA A 134 1.58 14.35 -2.26
CA ALA A 134 2.20 13.30 -3.06
C ALA A 134 1.54 11.93 -2.81
N MET A 135 1.21 11.62 -1.57
CA MET A 135 0.51 10.37 -1.22
C MET A 135 -0.90 10.33 -1.83
N VAL A 136 -1.65 11.44 -1.79
CA VAL A 136 -2.98 11.55 -2.44
C VAL A 136 -2.85 11.37 -3.95
N GLY A 137 -1.89 12.03 -4.59
CA GLY A 137 -1.67 11.87 -6.03
C GLY A 137 -1.31 10.44 -6.42
N MET A 138 -0.59 9.72 -5.55
CA MET A 138 -0.25 8.31 -5.74
C MET A 138 -1.46 7.40 -5.57
N GLU A 139 -2.26 7.57 -4.52
CA GLU A 139 -3.53 6.85 -4.32
C GLU A 139 -4.50 7.10 -5.50
N ALA A 140 -4.63 8.36 -5.94
CA ALA A 140 -5.44 8.70 -7.12
C ALA A 140 -4.91 8.00 -8.39
N GLY A 141 -3.58 7.92 -8.56
CA GLY A 141 -2.96 7.20 -9.68
C GLY A 141 -3.25 5.70 -9.64
N PHE A 142 -3.16 5.06 -8.47
CA PHE A 142 -3.51 3.64 -8.30
C PHE A 142 -5.00 3.39 -8.50
N PHE A 143 -5.86 4.28 -8.03
CA PHE A 143 -7.29 4.22 -8.27
C PHE A 143 -7.61 4.34 -9.76
N ALA A 144 -7.02 5.31 -10.46
CA ALA A 144 -7.18 5.47 -11.91
C ALA A 144 -6.69 4.24 -12.70
N LEU A 145 -5.54 3.67 -12.31
CA LEU A 145 -5.03 2.43 -12.89
C LEU A 145 -5.99 1.25 -12.65
N SER A 146 -6.54 1.15 -11.45
CA SER A 146 -7.50 0.11 -11.09
C SER A 146 -8.81 0.26 -11.86
N MET A 147 -9.28 1.50 -12.06
CA MET A 147 -10.46 1.80 -12.87
C MET A 147 -10.25 1.47 -14.34
N ALA A 148 -9.10 1.87 -14.91
CA ALA A 148 -8.73 1.50 -16.26
C ALA A 148 -8.64 -0.02 -16.45
N THR A 149 -8.10 -0.73 -15.45
CA THR A 149 -8.04 -2.20 -15.43
C THR A 149 -9.45 -2.80 -15.43
N ALA A 150 -10.33 -2.35 -14.53
CA ALA A 150 -11.70 -2.84 -14.45
C ALA A 150 -12.46 -2.58 -15.77
N PHE A 151 -12.29 -1.40 -16.35
CA PHE A 151 -12.86 -1.08 -17.66
C PHE A 151 -12.34 -2.02 -18.75
N VAL A 152 -11.02 -2.22 -18.87
CA VAL A 152 -10.42 -3.12 -19.87
C VAL A 152 -10.88 -4.57 -19.67
N ALA A 153 -10.96 -5.04 -18.42
CA ALA A 153 -11.42 -6.38 -18.09
C ALA A 153 -12.84 -6.66 -18.62
N VAL A 154 -13.74 -5.68 -18.50
CA VAL A 154 -15.13 -5.77 -18.96
C VAL A 154 -15.24 -5.51 -20.47
N ALA A 155 -14.67 -4.41 -20.97
CA ALA A 155 -14.82 -3.95 -22.35
C ALA A 155 -14.24 -4.93 -23.39
N PHE A 156 -13.16 -5.65 -23.05
CA PHE A 156 -12.50 -6.59 -23.95
C PHE A 156 -12.77 -8.05 -23.60
N ALA A 157 -13.71 -8.34 -22.69
CA ALA A 157 -14.01 -9.67 -22.19
C ALA A 157 -12.77 -10.45 -21.68
N LEU A 158 -11.69 -9.75 -21.29
CA LEU A 158 -10.50 -10.35 -20.70
C LEU A 158 -10.78 -10.87 -19.28
N GLY A 159 -11.81 -10.32 -18.63
CA GLY A 159 -12.30 -10.75 -17.34
C GLY A 159 -11.19 -10.79 -16.29
N GLN A 160 -11.12 -11.90 -15.56
CA GLN A 160 -10.21 -12.08 -14.44
C GLN A 160 -8.73 -12.07 -14.85
N PHE A 161 -8.38 -12.38 -16.10
CA PHE A 161 -6.99 -12.36 -16.55
C PHE A 161 -6.41 -10.96 -16.55
N ALA A 162 -7.17 -9.95 -16.99
CA ALA A 162 -6.75 -8.55 -16.94
C ALA A 162 -6.55 -8.08 -15.49
N VAL A 163 -7.47 -8.46 -14.61
CA VAL A 163 -7.39 -8.15 -13.16
C VAL A 163 -6.13 -8.76 -12.54
N ILE A 164 -5.89 -10.06 -12.76
CA ILE A 164 -4.70 -10.75 -12.24
C ILE A 164 -3.42 -10.12 -12.79
N ALA A 165 -3.34 -9.88 -14.10
CA ALA A 165 -2.17 -9.28 -14.72
C ALA A 165 -1.88 -7.87 -14.18
N ALA A 166 -2.91 -7.05 -13.99
CA ALA A 166 -2.80 -5.71 -13.43
C ALA A 166 -2.42 -5.73 -11.95
N LEU A 167 -2.93 -6.67 -11.15
CA LEU A 167 -2.53 -6.82 -9.75
C LEU A 167 -1.09 -7.27 -9.63
N VAL A 168 -0.70 -8.30 -10.39
CA VAL A 168 0.68 -8.81 -10.43
C VAL A 168 1.64 -7.72 -10.88
N GLY A 169 1.37 -7.08 -12.02
CA GLY A 169 2.19 -5.97 -12.52
C GLY A 169 2.19 -4.77 -11.57
N GLY A 170 1.02 -4.40 -11.06
CA GLY A 170 0.81 -3.27 -10.15
C GLY A 170 1.64 -3.40 -8.87
N VAL A 171 1.48 -4.51 -8.15
CA VAL A 171 2.29 -4.77 -6.94
C VAL A 171 3.76 -4.95 -7.32
N TYR A 172 4.07 -5.72 -8.36
CA TYR A 172 5.47 -5.96 -8.74
C TYR A 172 6.24 -4.68 -9.05
N PHE A 173 5.67 -3.78 -9.84
CA PHE A 173 6.32 -2.55 -10.29
C PHE A 173 6.16 -1.38 -9.33
N PHE A 174 5.05 -1.29 -8.60
CA PHE A 174 4.69 -0.08 -7.87
C PHE A 174 4.56 -0.23 -6.35
N VAL A 175 4.73 -1.42 -5.77
CA VAL A 175 4.63 -1.60 -4.30
C VAL A 175 5.63 -0.74 -3.51
N TYR A 176 6.77 -0.38 -4.09
CA TYR A 176 7.73 0.52 -3.44
C TYR A 176 7.37 2.00 -3.59
N THR A 177 6.44 2.38 -4.47
CA THR A 177 6.07 3.78 -4.71
C THR A 177 5.67 4.53 -3.43
N PRO A 178 4.71 4.06 -2.61
CA PRO A 178 4.38 4.71 -1.34
C PRO A 178 5.59 4.77 -0.41
N VAL A 179 6.40 3.71 -0.39
CA VAL A 179 7.61 3.64 0.44
C VAL A 179 8.62 4.71 0.04
N ILE A 180 8.90 4.83 -1.25
CA ILE A 180 9.90 5.76 -1.81
C ILE A 180 9.46 7.21 -1.59
N ILE A 181 8.17 7.53 -1.81
CA ILE A 181 7.64 8.87 -1.53
C ILE A 181 7.86 9.23 -0.06
N ALA A 182 7.51 8.33 0.87
CA ALA A 182 7.67 8.55 2.30
C ALA A 182 9.12 8.65 2.78
N VAL A 183 9.99 7.77 2.28
CA VAL A 183 11.39 7.66 2.73
C VAL A 183 12.25 8.75 2.10
N GLU A 184 12.12 8.97 0.78
CA GLU A 184 12.97 9.89 0.01
C GLU A 184 12.38 11.30 -0.10
N GLY A 185 11.10 11.50 0.24
CA GLY A 185 10.44 12.80 0.14
C GLY A 185 10.27 13.29 -1.30
N VAL A 186 10.12 12.36 -2.25
CA VAL A 186 10.01 12.67 -3.68
C VAL A 186 8.55 12.69 -4.14
N GLY A 187 8.27 13.39 -5.24
CA GLY A 187 6.93 13.39 -5.86
C GLY A 187 6.57 12.05 -6.53
N VAL A 188 5.29 11.90 -6.87
CA VAL A 188 4.69 10.65 -7.41
C VAL A 188 5.45 10.11 -8.62
N ARG A 189 5.76 10.97 -9.59
CA ARG A 189 6.44 10.55 -10.84
C ARG A 189 7.82 9.95 -10.58
N GLU A 190 8.62 10.61 -9.74
CA GLU A 190 9.97 10.11 -9.43
C GLU A 190 9.88 8.87 -8.52
N GLY A 191 8.96 8.85 -7.56
CA GLY A 191 8.67 7.67 -6.75
C GLY A 191 8.31 6.44 -7.59
N ALA A 192 7.42 6.60 -8.57
CA ALA A 192 7.03 5.54 -9.49
C ALA A 192 8.19 5.09 -10.39
N ARG A 193 8.98 6.04 -10.91
CA ARG A 193 10.18 5.73 -11.73
C ARG A 193 11.22 4.95 -10.94
N LEU A 194 11.47 5.35 -9.69
CA LEU A 194 12.38 4.65 -8.79
C LEU A 194 11.82 3.28 -8.42
N SER A 195 10.51 3.16 -8.16
CA SER A 195 9.87 1.86 -7.89
C SER A 195 10.03 0.90 -9.06
N PHE A 196 9.83 1.38 -10.29
CA PHE A 196 9.98 0.57 -11.50
C PHE A 196 11.43 0.09 -11.71
N ARG A 197 12.42 0.95 -11.43
CA ARG A 197 13.84 0.54 -11.40
C ARG A 197 14.09 -0.47 -10.29
N ALA A 198 13.58 -0.18 -9.09
CA ALA A 198 13.70 -1.02 -7.91
C ALA A 198 13.03 -2.38 -8.08
N ALA A 199 12.05 -2.54 -8.96
CA ALA A 199 11.46 -3.84 -9.29
C ALA A 199 12.40 -4.71 -10.15
N ARG A 200 13.33 -4.10 -10.89
CA ARG A 200 14.28 -4.79 -11.79
C ARG A 200 15.61 -5.15 -11.13
N PHE A 201 16.00 -4.42 -10.08
CA PHE A 201 17.21 -4.72 -9.30
C PHE A 201 17.18 -6.02 -8.47
N PRO A 202 16.04 -6.43 -7.87
CA PRO A 202 15.98 -7.65 -7.11
C PRO A 202 15.71 -8.82 -8.05
N GLY A 203 16.53 -9.88 -7.92
CA GLY A 203 16.29 -11.16 -8.59
C GLY A 203 14.96 -11.83 -8.17
N PRO A 204 14.76 -13.13 -8.46
CA PRO A 204 13.48 -13.84 -8.32
C PRO A 204 12.74 -13.65 -6.98
N ARG A 205 13.47 -13.30 -5.92
CA ARG A 205 12.97 -13.03 -4.57
C ARG A 205 12.00 -11.84 -4.46
N HIS A 206 12.02 -10.85 -5.36
CA HIS A 206 10.98 -9.78 -5.34
C HIS A 206 9.65 -10.28 -5.87
N MET A 207 9.69 -10.96 -7.01
CA MET A 207 8.52 -11.59 -7.61
C MET A 207 7.83 -12.52 -6.60
N VAL A 208 8.59 -13.38 -5.91
CA VAL A 208 8.02 -14.27 -4.87
C VAL A 208 7.34 -13.47 -3.75
N THR A 209 7.86 -12.31 -3.34
CA THR A 209 7.24 -11.54 -2.22
C THR A 209 5.96 -10.86 -2.65
N ALA A 210 6.00 -10.19 -3.81
CA ALA A 210 4.84 -9.54 -4.39
C ALA A 210 3.75 -10.57 -4.67
N PHE A 211 4.12 -11.72 -5.23
CA PHE A 211 3.21 -12.81 -5.52
C PHE A 211 2.63 -13.44 -4.25
N SER A 212 3.44 -13.73 -3.23
CA SER A 212 2.92 -14.26 -1.96
C SER A 212 1.92 -13.30 -1.30
N TYR A 213 2.20 -11.99 -1.30
CA TYR A 213 1.25 -10.99 -0.81
C TYR A 213 -0.06 -11.02 -1.59
N LEU A 214 0.02 -11.07 -2.93
CA LEU A 214 -1.14 -11.13 -3.80
C LEU A 214 -1.94 -12.42 -3.61
N VAL A 215 -1.29 -13.57 -3.48
CA VAL A 215 -1.98 -14.85 -3.23
C VAL A 215 -2.79 -14.78 -1.94
N VAL A 216 -2.22 -14.21 -0.87
CA VAL A 216 -2.94 -14.02 0.39
C VAL A 216 -4.13 -13.09 0.18
N ALA A 217 -3.93 -11.93 -0.47
CA ALA A 217 -5.01 -10.98 -0.74
C ALA A 217 -6.13 -11.57 -1.61
N LEU A 218 -5.78 -12.28 -2.68
CA LEU A 218 -6.73 -12.95 -3.58
C LEU A 218 -7.47 -14.07 -2.86
N PHE A 219 -6.77 -14.87 -2.07
CA PHE A 219 -7.38 -15.96 -1.32
C PHE A 219 -8.50 -15.42 -0.42
N ILE A 220 -8.23 -14.33 0.29
CA ILE A 220 -9.20 -13.67 1.17
C ILE A 220 -10.39 -13.11 0.40
N SER A 221 -10.13 -12.44 -0.73
CA SER A 221 -11.19 -11.82 -1.51
C SER A 221 -12.11 -12.84 -2.19
N VAL A 222 -11.59 -14.00 -2.58
CA VAL A 222 -12.32 -14.98 -3.41
C VAL A 222 -12.94 -16.10 -2.58
N PHE A 223 -12.24 -16.60 -1.56
CA PHE A 223 -12.65 -17.81 -0.85
C PHE A 223 -13.41 -17.54 0.46
N ILE A 224 -13.56 -16.29 0.87
CA ILE A 224 -14.35 -15.94 2.06
C ILE A 224 -15.78 -15.60 1.64
N PRO A 225 -16.76 -16.48 1.91
CA PRO A 225 -18.12 -16.27 1.47
C PRO A 225 -18.77 -15.08 2.19
N PRO A 226 -19.74 -14.40 1.54
CA PRO A 226 -20.59 -13.43 2.21
C PRO A 226 -21.31 -14.02 3.42
N SER A 227 -21.57 -13.21 4.44
CA SER A 227 -22.36 -13.64 5.59
C SER A 227 -23.81 -13.88 5.14
N ARG A 228 -24.40 -15.00 5.61
CA ARG A 228 -25.83 -15.31 5.34
C ARG A 228 -26.79 -14.45 6.16
N VAL A 229 -26.28 -13.79 7.20
CA VAL A 229 -27.03 -12.88 8.07
C VAL A 229 -26.64 -11.45 7.73
N ALA A 230 -27.62 -10.66 7.30
CA ALA A 230 -27.45 -9.22 7.06
C ALA A 230 -27.49 -8.46 8.39
N ALA A 231 -26.52 -8.72 9.26
CA ALA A 231 -26.37 -7.96 10.50
C ALA A 231 -25.96 -6.51 10.19
N ALA A 232 -26.52 -5.56 10.93
CA ALA A 232 -26.17 -4.14 10.80
C ALA A 232 -24.71 -3.87 11.19
N THR A 233 -24.15 -4.69 12.08
CA THR A 233 -22.76 -4.62 12.55
C THR A 233 -22.06 -5.97 12.36
N PRO A 234 -20.76 -5.98 12.01
CA PRO A 234 -19.96 -7.21 12.00
C PRO A 234 -19.89 -7.85 13.38
N ASP A 235 -19.84 -9.18 13.43
CA ASP A 235 -19.65 -9.91 14.69
C ASP A 235 -18.20 -9.88 15.18
N LEU A 236 -17.97 -10.37 16.40
CA LEU A 236 -16.64 -10.39 17.02
C LEU A 236 -15.63 -11.20 16.20
N VAL A 237 -16.07 -12.31 15.59
CA VAL A 237 -15.21 -13.18 14.77
C VAL A 237 -14.73 -12.45 13.51
N THR A 238 -15.63 -11.71 12.86
CA THR A 238 -15.30 -10.87 11.71
C THR A 238 -14.30 -9.78 12.10
N TRP A 239 -14.49 -9.12 13.24
CA TRP A 239 -13.52 -8.12 13.72
C TRP A 239 -12.15 -8.71 14.04
N LEU A 240 -12.09 -9.88 14.69
CA LEU A 240 -10.83 -10.58 14.94
C LEU A 240 -10.12 -10.95 13.63
N PHE A 241 -10.88 -11.38 12.62
CA PHE A 241 -10.36 -11.67 11.30
C PHE A 241 -9.82 -10.41 10.59
N VAL A 242 -10.57 -9.31 10.61
CA VAL A 242 -10.15 -8.01 10.04
C VAL A 242 -8.89 -7.51 10.72
N LEU A 243 -8.83 -7.59 12.05
CA LEU A 243 -7.66 -7.22 12.85
C LEU A 243 -6.42 -8.03 12.49
N PHE A 244 -6.57 -9.35 12.38
CA PHE A 244 -5.49 -10.23 11.94
C PHE A 244 -5.02 -9.84 10.53
N MET A 245 -5.95 -9.52 9.63
CA MET A 245 -5.59 -9.15 8.26
C MET A 245 -4.95 -7.77 8.14
N SER A 246 -5.42 -6.79 8.90
CA SER A 246 -4.77 -5.49 9.11
C SER A 246 -3.31 -5.67 9.54
N PHE A 247 -3.07 -6.53 10.54
CA PHE A 247 -1.72 -6.86 10.97
C PHE A 247 -0.85 -7.45 9.84
N VAL A 248 -1.42 -8.35 9.02
CA VAL A 248 -0.73 -8.93 7.86
C VAL A 248 -0.38 -7.86 6.81
N HIS A 249 -1.31 -6.96 6.48
CA HIS A 249 -1.07 -5.89 5.50
C HIS A 249 -0.01 -4.90 5.97
N VAL A 250 -0.07 -4.46 7.23
CA VAL A 250 0.95 -3.58 7.82
C VAL A 250 2.31 -4.28 7.90
N SER A 251 2.34 -5.59 8.19
CA SER A 251 3.58 -6.39 8.15
C SER A 251 4.14 -6.55 6.74
N ALA A 252 3.29 -6.66 5.72
CA ALA A 252 3.71 -6.63 4.33
C ALA A 252 4.32 -5.25 3.98
N LEU A 253 3.68 -4.15 4.39
CA LEU A 253 4.21 -2.79 4.23
C LEU A 253 5.58 -2.64 4.90
N ALA A 254 5.74 -3.15 6.11
CA ALA A 254 7.01 -3.16 6.83
C ALA A 254 8.08 -3.98 6.11
N THR A 255 7.69 -5.13 5.54
CA THR A 255 8.57 -5.97 4.73
C THR A 255 9.07 -5.22 3.48
N PHE A 256 8.18 -4.56 2.74
CA PHE A 256 8.55 -3.77 1.56
C PHE A 256 9.38 -2.54 1.94
N THR A 257 9.08 -1.89 3.06
CA THR A 257 9.87 -0.77 3.59
C THR A 257 11.30 -1.21 3.89
N TYR A 258 11.46 -2.30 4.64
CA TYR A 258 12.78 -2.85 4.94
C TYR A 258 13.55 -3.27 3.68
N ARG A 259 12.87 -3.90 2.72
CA ARG A 259 13.49 -4.29 1.45
C ARG A 259 13.95 -3.09 0.62
N TRP A 260 13.15 -2.03 0.56
CA TRP A 260 13.56 -0.78 -0.09
C TRP A 260 14.85 -0.26 0.54
N LEU A 261 14.91 -0.16 1.87
CA LEU A 261 16.09 0.34 2.59
C LEU A 261 17.36 -0.48 2.28
N LEU A 262 17.25 -1.79 2.06
CA LEU A 262 18.39 -2.64 1.68
C LEU A 262 18.93 -2.39 0.27
N ILE A 263 18.07 -2.00 -0.68
CA ILE A 263 18.46 -1.80 -2.09
C ILE A 263 18.62 -0.31 -2.44
N ARG A 264 18.18 0.58 -1.55
CA ARG A 264 18.09 2.03 -1.73
C ARG A 264 19.34 2.63 -2.36
N ASP A 265 20.49 2.44 -1.74
CA ASP A 265 21.74 3.09 -2.19
C ASP A 265 22.15 2.65 -3.58
N ARG A 266 21.92 1.37 -3.94
CA ARG A 266 22.20 0.83 -5.27
C ARG A 266 21.27 1.43 -6.32
N VAL A 267 19.97 1.50 -6.02
CA VAL A 267 18.96 2.07 -6.92
C VAL A 267 19.21 3.56 -7.13
N LEU A 268 19.48 4.30 -6.07
CA LEU A 268 19.76 5.75 -6.14
C LEU A 268 21.08 6.03 -6.87
N SER A 269 22.12 5.25 -6.63
CA SER A 269 23.40 5.39 -7.34
C SER A 269 23.25 5.12 -8.84
N ALA A 270 22.55 4.04 -9.20
CA ALA A 270 22.25 3.74 -10.60
C ALA A 270 21.35 4.80 -11.26
N ALA A 271 20.43 5.41 -10.50
CA ALA A 271 19.61 6.50 -10.99
C ALA A 271 20.42 7.76 -11.32
N ARG A 272 21.45 8.06 -10.51
CA ARG A 272 22.37 9.19 -10.71
C ARG A 272 23.37 8.97 -11.84
N ALA A 273 23.81 7.73 -12.05
CA ALA A 273 24.79 7.38 -13.10
C ALA A 273 24.29 7.61 -14.54
N GLY A 274 22.98 7.77 -14.74
CA GLY A 274 22.38 8.01 -16.07
C GLY A 274 22.57 6.83 -17.04
N PRO A 275 21.93 6.87 -18.23
CA PRO A 275 22.32 5.95 -19.29
C PRO A 275 23.76 6.29 -19.68
N ALA A 276 24.70 5.36 -19.44
CA ALA A 276 26.06 5.50 -19.94
C ALA A 276 25.98 5.90 -21.42
N ARG A 277 26.43 7.13 -21.75
CA ARG A 277 26.64 7.52 -23.14
C ARG A 277 27.53 6.43 -23.71
N ARG A 278 27.00 5.64 -24.66
CA ARG A 278 27.83 4.72 -25.45
C ARG A 278 29.04 5.55 -25.90
N PRO A 279 30.27 5.15 -25.59
CA PRO A 279 31.42 5.82 -26.17
C PRO A 279 31.18 5.80 -27.68
N VAL A 280 31.11 6.99 -28.29
CA VAL A 280 31.09 7.13 -29.74
C VAL A 280 32.30 6.34 -30.20
N ARG A 281 32.04 5.19 -30.83
CA ARG A 281 33.08 4.35 -31.40
C ARG A 281 33.69 5.23 -32.47
N ALA A 282 34.81 5.89 -32.14
CA ALA A 282 35.58 6.64 -33.11
C ALA A 282 35.88 5.65 -34.22
N SER A 283 35.23 5.84 -35.36
CA SER A 283 35.56 5.12 -36.58
C SER A 283 37.00 5.48 -36.90
N SER A 284 37.93 4.62 -36.49
CA SER A 284 39.29 4.61 -36.99
C SER A 284 39.24 4.09 -38.43
N SER A 285 38.76 4.94 -39.35
CA SER A 285 39.08 4.81 -40.76
C SER A 285 40.43 5.48 -40.96
N LEU A 286 41.50 4.74 -40.70
CA LEU A 286 42.83 5.07 -41.18
C LEU A 286 43.48 3.79 -41.70
N ARG A 287 43.68 3.82 -43.03
CA ARG A 287 44.52 2.98 -43.90
C ARG A 287 43.89 1.73 -44.46
#